data_AF-A0A8T5UH85-F1
#
_entry.id   AF-A0A8T5UH85-F1
#
_cell.length_a   1.000
_cell.length_b   1.000
_cell.length_c   1.000
_cell.angle_alpha   90.00
_cell.angle_beta   90.00
_cell.angle_gamma   90.00
#
_symmetry.space_group_name_H-M   'P 1'
#
loop_
_entity.id
_entity.type
_entity.pdbx_description
1 polymer ?
#
loop_
_entity_poly.entity_id
_entity_poly.type
_entity_poly.pdbx_seq_one_letter_code
_entity_poly.pdbx_strand_id
1 'polypeptide(L)'
;MFFSKYAKDHNHRMLITHSLIPSLIIILLGFIFNWLALIFSGILYFIHILVDTFDWGTNLFFLHKKPVGIKTLISEEELENLPKYLANYKHDESFFDEKYYTNKASIAIEIILFVIMMVTIIIFALEYIFITIFYFMGLYFHLARHFHLKKLEAR
;
A
#
# COMPACT_ATOMS: atom_id res chain seq x y z
N MET A 1 10.84 6.27 -3.51
CA MET A 1 10.01 6.24 -2.28
C MET A 1 10.84 6.80 -1.13
N PHE A 2 10.60 8.03 -0.69
CA PHE A 2 11.58 8.81 0.11
C PHE A 2 12.02 8.16 1.44
N PHE A 3 11.13 7.35 2.05
CA PHE A 3 11.39 6.67 3.32
C PHE A 3 11.92 5.24 3.18
N SER A 4 11.95 4.66 1.98
CA SER A 4 12.42 3.29 1.79
C SER A 4 13.90 3.13 2.17
N LYS A 5 14.70 4.20 2.08
CA LYS A 5 16.09 4.23 2.55
C LYS A 5 16.27 3.97 4.06
N TYR A 6 15.21 4.18 4.86
CA TYR A 6 15.21 3.90 6.29
C TYR A 6 14.59 2.54 6.61
N ALA A 7 14.02 1.86 5.61
CA ALA A 7 13.40 0.57 5.76
C ALA A 7 14.46 -0.54 5.66
N LYS A 8 14.23 -1.64 6.37
CA LYS A 8 15.09 -2.81 6.28
C LYS A 8 15.13 -3.32 4.83
N ASP A 9 16.34 -3.61 4.35
CA ASP A 9 16.61 -4.06 2.98
C ASP A 9 16.05 -3.11 1.91
N HIS A 10 15.95 -1.82 2.23
CA HIS A 10 15.37 -0.78 1.37
C HIS A 10 13.92 -1.06 0.93
N ASN A 11 13.23 -1.96 1.65
CA ASN A 11 11.86 -2.36 1.34
C ASN A 11 10.87 -1.63 2.25
N HIS A 12 10.09 -0.71 1.68
CA HIS A 12 9.10 0.08 2.41
C HIS A 12 8.07 -0.72 3.22
N ARG A 13 7.78 -1.96 2.84
CA ARG A 13 6.87 -2.85 3.56
C ARG A 13 7.44 -3.36 4.89
N MET A 14 8.71 -3.05 5.12
CA MET A 14 9.42 -3.25 6.38
C MET A 14 9.41 -2.00 7.26
N LEU A 15 8.73 -0.92 6.89
CA LEU A 15 8.50 0.22 7.77
C LEU A 15 7.41 -0.11 8.79
N ILE A 16 7.47 0.50 9.98
CA ILE A 16 6.44 0.33 11.02
C ILE A 16 5.04 0.75 10.53
N THR A 17 4.99 1.65 9.55
CA THR A 17 3.76 2.06 8.87
C THR A 17 3.11 0.91 8.10
N HIS A 18 3.80 -0.18 7.80
CA HIS A 18 3.20 -1.37 7.18
C HIS A 18 3.05 -2.51 8.20
N SER A 19 2.73 -2.17 9.45
CA SER A 19 2.44 -3.12 10.53
C SER A 19 1.10 -2.79 11.19
N LEU A 20 0.58 -3.70 12.02
CA LEU A 20 -0.65 -3.46 12.80
C LEU A 20 -0.46 -2.47 13.95
N ILE A 21 0.79 -2.19 14.34
CA ILE A 21 1.11 -1.39 15.53
C ILE A 21 0.48 0.02 15.45
N PRO A 22 0.65 0.80 14.36
CA PRO A 22 0.00 2.11 14.25
C PRO A 22 -1.52 2.05 14.33
N SER A 23 -2.14 1.04 13.71
CA SER A 23 -3.60 0.87 13.77
C SER A 23 -4.08 0.66 15.20
N LEU A 24 -3.46 -0.25 15.94
CA LEU A 24 -3.81 -0.52 17.34
C LEU A 24 -3.65 0.72 18.22
N ILE A 25 -2.59 1.51 18.00
CA ILE A 25 -2.37 2.78 18.71
C ILE A 25 -3.48 3.78 18.39
N ILE A 26 -3.85 3.94 17.11
CA ILE A 26 -4.92 4.86 16.69
C ILE A 26 -6.26 4.46 17.31
N ILE A 27 -6.60 3.17 17.29
CA ILE A 27 -7.83 2.65 17.90
C ILE A 27 -7.85 2.93 19.41
N LEU A 28 -6.74 2.66 20.11
CA LEU A 28 -6.61 2.92 21.54
C LEU A 28 -6.79 4.40 21.87
N LEU A 29 -6.16 5.30 21.11
CA LEU A 29 -6.35 6.74 21.26
C LEU A 29 -7.81 7.15 20.99
N GLY A 30 -8.46 6.52 20.01
CA GLY A 30 -9.87 6.74 19.72
C GLY A 30 -10.77 6.42 20.91
N PHE A 31 -10.50 5.32 21.63
CA PHE A 31 -11.20 5.00 22.87
C PHE A 31 -10.89 5.97 24.01
N ILE A 32 -9.62 6.35 24.21
CA ILE A 32 -9.20 7.28 25.28
C ILE A 32 -9.86 8.66 25.11
N PHE A 33 -9.93 9.17 23.87
CA PHE A 33 -10.53 10.47 23.56
C PHE A 33 -12.04 10.40 23.26
N ASN A 34 -12.64 9.20 23.31
CA ASN A 34 -14.03 8.96 22.91
C ASN A 34 -14.36 9.52 21.52
N TRP A 35 -13.45 9.36 20.55
CA TRP A 35 -13.57 9.93 19.21
C TRP A 35 -13.78 8.84 18.16
N LEU A 36 -15.04 8.65 17.75
CA LEU A 36 -15.44 7.61 16.78
C LEU A 36 -14.67 7.70 15.45
N ALA A 37 -14.41 8.90 14.93
CA ALA A 37 -13.67 9.06 13.67
C ALA A 37 -12.26 8.48 13.77
N LEU A 38 -11.60 8.61 14.93
CA LEU A 38 -10.27 8.07 15.16
C LEU A 38 -10.29 6.53 15.24
N ILE A 39 -11.32 5.96 15.89
CA ILE A 39 -11.53 4.51 15.92
C ILE A 39 -11.73 3.96 14.49
N PHE A 40 -12.62 4.57 13.70
CA PHE A 40 -12.83 4.18 12.31
C PHE A 40 -11.57 4.33 11.46
N SER A 41 -10.80 5.40 11.64
CA SER A 41 -9.51 5.58 10.95
C SER A 41 -8.54 4.44 11.26
N GLY A 42 -8.47 4.01 12.52
CA GLY A 42 -7.64 2.88 12.94
C GLY A 42 -8.09 1.55 12.34
N ILE A 43 -9.40 1.30 12.25
CA ILE A 43 -9.98 0.12 11.59
C ILE A 43 -9.70 0.12 10.08
N LEU A 44 -9.87 1.26 9.41
CA LEU A 44 -9.57 1.36 7.98
C LEU A 44 -8.08 1.12 7.69
N TYR A 45 -7.21 1.66 8.55
CA TYR A 45 -5.77 1.37 8.49
C TYR A 45 -5.50 -0.12 8.67
N PHE A 46 -6.16 -0.77 9.63
CA PHE A 46 -6.04 -2.21 9.85
C PHE A 46 -6.37 -3.00 8.59
N ILE A 47 -7.52 -2.69 7.96
CA ILE A 47 -7.97 -3.33 6.73
C ILE A 47 -6.96 -3.13 5.61
N HIS A 48 -6.41 -1.91 5.46
CA HIS A 48 -5.36 -1.64 4.48
C HIS A 48 -4.13 -2.54 4.69
N ILE A 49 -3.62 -2.64 5.92
CA ILE A 49 -2.47 -3.52 6.23
C ILE A 49 -2.81 -5.00 5.97
N LEU A 50 -4.04 -5.44 6.24
CA LEU A 50 -4.46 -6.79 5.88
C LEU A 50 -4.45 -7.01 4.38
N VAL A 51 -4.98 -6.08 3.58
CA VAL A 51 -4.92 -6.15 2.11
C VAL A 51 -3.46 -6.22 1.65
N ASP A 52 -2.57 -5.45 2.26
CA ASP A 52 -1.13 -5.49 1.97
C ASP A 52 -0.46 -6.83 2.31
N THR A 53 -1.08 -7.69 3.14
CA THR A 53 -0.59 -9.06 3.32
C THR A 53 -0.90 -9.96 2.13
N PHE A 54 -1.95 -9.65 1.36
CA PHE A 54 -2.34 -10.42 0.19
C PHE A 54 -1.51 -10.07 -1.03
N ASP A 55 -1.19 -8.80 -1.28
CA ASP A 55 -0.56 -8.37 -2.54
C ASP A 55 0.94 -8.73 -2.65
N TRP A 56 1.78 -8.22 -1.74
CA TRP A 56 3.24 -8.41 -1.68
C TRP A 56 3.72 -8.84 -0.28
N GLY A 57 2.81 -8.90 0.70
CA GLY A 57 3.13 -9.22 2.09
C GLY A 57 3.60 -7.99 2.87
N THR A 58 3.57 -8.08 4.20
CA THR A 58 4.06 -7.03 5.09
C THR A 58 4.84 -7.61 6.27
N ASN A 59 5.47 -6.75 7.06
CA ASN A 59 5.92 -7.14 8.39
C ASN A 59 4.80 -6.90 9.42
N LEU A 60 3.74 -7.72 9.35
CA LEU A 60 2.46 -7.51 10.05
C LEU A 60 2.61 -7.13 11.54
N PHE A 61 3.49 -7.84 12.27
CA PHE A 61 3.78 -7.59 13.68
C PHE A 61 5.10 -6.85 13.93
N PHE A 62 5.77 -6.42 12.87
CA PHE A 62 7.11 -5.81 12.93
C PHE A 62 8.21 -6.73 13.52
N LEU A 63 7.99 -8.05 13.55
CA LEU A 63 8.90 -9.04 14.14
C LEU A 63 9.79 -9.76 13.11
N HIS A 64 9.39 -9.78 11.85
CA HIS A 64 10.05 -10.57 10.82
C HIS A 64 11.19 -9.79 10.15
N LYS A 65 12.13 -10.53 9.58
CA LYS A 65 13.24 -9.95 8.80
C LYS A 65 12.87 -9.68 7.34
N LYS A 66 11.74 -10.20 6.86
CA LYS A 66 11.25 -10.11 5.48
C LYS A 66 9.72 -9.99 5.46
N PRO A 67 9.10 -9.43 4.40
CA PRO A 67 7.65 -9.39 4.29
C PRO A 67 7.04 -10.79 4.22
N VAL A 68 5.99 -11.02 5.00
CA VAL A 68 5.23 -12.26 5.09
C VAL A 68 3.81 -11.99 4.62
N GLY A 69 3.23 -12.93 3.89
CA GLY A 69 1.92 -12.79 3.29
C GLY A 69 1.70 -13.82 2.19
N ILE A 70 0.50 -13.78 1.59
CA ILE A 70 0.10 -14.69 0.52
C ILE A 70 0.77 -14.31 -0.82
N LYS A 71 1.02 -13.02 -1.03
CA LYS A 71 1.74 -12.47 -2.18
C LYS A 71 1.15 -12.87 -3.53
N THR A 72 -0.16 -12.64 -3.71
CA THR A 72 -0.93 -13.04 -4.89
C THR A 72 -0.47 -12.41 -6.21
N LEU A 73 0.37 -11.37 -6.15
CA LEU A 73 0.92 -10.70 -7.33
C LEU A 73 2.19 -11.35 -7.90
N ILE A 74 2.74 -12.37 -7.24
CA ILE A 74 3.93 -13.08 -7.68
C ILE A 74 3.74 -14.59 -7.51
N SER A 75 4.19 -15.37 -8.49
CA SER A 75 4.16 -16.84 -8.34
C SER A 75 5.27 -17.32 -7.41
N GLU A 76 5.14 -18.54 -6.89
CA GLU A 76 6.20 -19.17 -6.09
C GLU A 76 7.50 -19.32 -6.90
N GLU A 77 7.39 -19.71 -8.18
CA GLU A 77 8.54 -19.81 -9.09
C GLU A 77 9.27 -18.46 -9.25
N GLU A 78 8.52 -17.38 -9.45
CA GLU A 78 9.06 -16.04 -9.59
C GLU A 78 9.71 -15.55 -8.29
N LEU A 79 9.13 -15.92 -7.14
CA LEU A 79 9.68 -15.55 -5.84
C LEU A 79 10.99 -16.29 -5.55
N GLU A 80 11.08 -17.59 -5.87
CA GLU A 80 12.29 -18.41 -5.69
C GLU A 80 13.41 -17.99 -6.63
N ASN A 81 13.07 -17.56 -7.84
CA ASN A 81 14.02 -17.17 -8.89
C ASN A 81 14.04 -15.66 -9.14
N LEU A 82 13.66 -14.85 -8.15
CA LEU A 82 13.44 -13.41 -8.30
C LEU A 82 14.57 -12.67 -9.02
N PRO A 83 15.88 -12.89 -8.74
CA PRO A 83 16.96 -12.21 -9.46
C PRO A 83 16.95 -12.45 -10.98
N LYS A 84 16.51 -13.63 -11.43
CA LYS A 84 16.39 -13.95 -12.86
C LYS A 84 15.29 -13.13 -13.54
N TYR A 85 14.18 -12.91 -12.85
CA TYR A 85 13.06 -12.12 -13.38
C TYR A 85 13.36 -10.62 -13.35
N LEU A 86 13.99 -10.14 -12.26
CA LEU A 86 14.43 -8.75 -12.14
C LEU A 86 15.44 -8.38 -13.23
N ALA A 87 16.35 -9.29 -13.60
CA ALA A 87 17.33 -9.06 -14.67
C ALA A 87 16.73 -8.77 -16.06
N ASN A 88 15.42 -9.02 -16.27
CA ASN A 88 14.73 -8.66 -17.51
C ASN A 88 14.31 -7.19 -17.57
N TYR A 89 14.47 -6.45 -16.48
CA TYR A 89 14.11 -5.04 -16.36
C TYR A 89 15.37 -4.19 -16.23
N LYS A 90 15.34 -2.95 -16.74
CA LYS A 90 16.41 -1.98 -16.53
C LYS A 90 16.44 -1.49 -15.08
N HIS A 91 15.28 -1.48 -14.44
CA HIS A 91 15.10 -1.13 -13.04
C HIS A 91 14.26 -2.21 -12.33
N ASP A 92 14.78 -2.77 -11.24
CA ASP A 92 14.11 -3.83 -10.47
C ASP A 92 12.68 -3.45 -10.04
N GLU A 93 12.43 -2.17 -9.76
CA GLU A 93 11.11 -1.68 -9.36
C GLU A 93 10.05 -1.83 -10.46
N SER A 94 10.47 -1.84 -11.73
CA SER A 94 9.58 -1.99 -12.89
C SER A 94 8.89 -3.34 -12.90
N PHE A 95 9.53 -4.42 -12.40
CA PHE A 95 8.91 -5.73 -12.26
C PHE A 95 7.67 -5.70 -11.36
N PHE A 96 7.82 -5.11 -10.16
CA PHE A 96 6.74 -5.02 -9.18
C PHE A 96 5.62 -4.09 -9.67
N ASP A 97 6.00 -2.98 -10.29
CA ASP A 97 5.08 -1.99 -10.82
C ASP A 97 4.26 -2.57 -11.99
N GLU A 98 4.89 -3.29 -12.93
CA GLU A 98 4.20 -3.97 -14.02
C GLU A 98 3.21 -5.01 -13.50
N LYS A 99 3.64 -5.88 -12.57
CA LYS A 99 2.76 -6.90 -11.96
C LYS A 99 1.52 -6.29 -11.32
N TYR A 100 1.70 -5.15 -10.64
CA TYR A 100 0.60 -4.44 -10.01
C TYR A 100 -0.39 -3.87 -11.04
N TYR A 101 0.12 -3.09 -12.00
CA TYR A 101 -0.73 -2.35 -12.95
C TYR A 101 -1.31 -3.20 -14.08
N THR A 102 -0.72 -4.38 -14.36
CA THR A 102 -1.30 -5.35 -15.31
C THR A 102 -2.37 -6.23 -14.68
N ASN A 103 -2.42 -6.31 -13.35
CA ASN A 103 -3.46 -7.05 -12.64
C ASN A 103 -4.78 -6.26 -12.59
N LYS A 104 -5.68 -6.59 -13.52
CA LYS A 104 -7.01 -5.95 -13.63
C LYS A 104 -7.84 -6.06 -12.35
N ALA A 105 -7.69 -7.14 -11.58
CA ALA A 105 -8.43 -7.33 -10.33
C ALA A 105 -7.93 -6.34 -9.26
N SER A 106 -6.61 -6.16 -9.13
CA SER A 106 -6.03 -5.17 -8.22
C SER A 106 -6.52 -3.75 -8.55
N ILE A 107 -6.45 -3.34 -9.81
CA ILE A 107 -6.94 -2.03 -10.25
C ILE A 107 -8.44 -1.88 -10.01
N ALA A 108 -9.25 -2.91 -10.28
CA ALA A 108 -10.69 -2.86 -10.03
C ALA A 108 -11.00 -2.70 -8.54
N ILE A 109 -10.31 -3.43 -7.67
CA ILE A 109 -10.47 -3.33 -6.21
C ILE A 109 -10.11 -1.93 -5.73
N GLU A 110 -9.01 -1.34 -6.19
CA GLU A 110 -8.63 0.02 -5.82
C GLU A 110 -9.68 1.06 -6.22
N ILE A 111 -10.19 0.98 -7.45
CA ILE A 111 -11.24 1.89 -7.93
C ILE A 111 -12.51 1.74 -7.10
N ILE A 112 -12.93 0.50 -6.80
CA ILE A 112 -14.10 0.23 -5.96
C ILE A 112 -13.91 0.81 -4.56
N LEU A 113 -12.75 0.57 -3.93
CA LEU A 113 -12.43 1.10 -2.60
C LEU A 113 -12.44 2.63 -2.59
N PHE A 114 -11.88 3.27 -3.63
CA PHE A 114 -11.91 4.72 -3.78
C PHE A 114 -13.35 5.25 -3.90
N VAL A 115 -14.17 4.66 -4.77
CA VAL A 115 -15.58 5.09 -4.94
C VAL A 115 -16.36 4.94 -3.63
N ILE A 116 -16.21 3.81 -2.94
CA ILE A 116 -16.84 3.57 -1.64
C ILE A 116 -16.39 4.64 -0.64
N MET A 117 -15.09 4.92 -0.54
CA MET A 117 -14.55 5.95 0.34
C MET A 117 -15.18 7.32 0.04
N MET A 118 -15.25 7.73 -1.24
CA MET A 118 -15.83 9.01 -1.63
C MET A 118 -17.31 9.11 -1.27
N VAL A 119 -18.09 8.06 -1.53
CA VAL A 119 -19.51 8.00 -1.16
C VAL A 119 -19.69 8.09 0.35
N THR A 120 -18.89 7.35 1.13
CA THR A 120 -18.94 7.39 2.59
C THR A 120 -18.61 8.79 3.13
N ILE A 121 -17.59 9.46 2.59
CA ILE A 121 -17.22 10.81 3.03
C ILE A 121 -18.34 11.81 2.74
N ILE A 122 -18.93 11.77 1.54
CA ILE A 122 -20.02 12.69 1.17
C ILE A 122 -21.24 12.52 2.08
N ILE A 123 -21.59 11.29 2.47
CA ILE A 123 -22.77 11.00 3.28
C ILE A 123 -22.53 11.28 4.77
N PHE A 124 -21.37 10.89 5.30
CA PHE A 124 -21.14 10.83 6.75
C PHE A 124 -20.10 11.81 7.30
N ALA A 125 -19.33 12.47 6.44
CA ALA A 125 -18.15 13.24 6.84
C ALA A 125 -17.88 14.42 5.89
N LEU A 126 -18.93 15.09 5.41
CA LEU A 126 -18.85 16.14 4.39
C LEU A 126 -17.95 17.31 4.86
N GLU A 127 -17.93 17.61 6.15
CA GLU A 127 -17.07 18.62 6.77
C GLU A 127 -15.57 18.33 6.57
N TYR A 128 -15.20 17.08 6.28
CA TYR A 128 -13.83 16.65 6.01
C TYR A 128 -13.53 16.48 4.52
N ILE A 129 -14.43 16.90 3.61
CA ILE A 129 -14.26 16.69 2.16
C ILE A 129 -12.95 17.29 1.63
N PHE A 130 -12.48 18.41 2.18
CA PHE A 130 -11.21 19.03 1.77
C PHE A 130 -9.98 18.15 2.05
N ILE A 131 -10.05 17.25 3.04
CA ILE A 131 -8.97 16.31 3.33
C ILE A 131 -8.76 15.33 2.17
N THR A 132 -9.80 15.04 1.38
CA THR A 132 -9.69 14.17 0.20
C THR A 132 -8.78 14.74 -0.89
N ILE A 133 -8.47 16.04 -0.86
CA ILE A 133 -7.50 16.65 -1.79
C ILE A 133 -6.11 16.01 -1.63
N PHE A 134 -5.73 15.64 -0.40
CA PHE A 134 -4.45 14.98 -0.14
C PHE A 134 -4.37 13.58 -0.76
N TYR A 135 -5.51 12.90 -0.95
CA TYR A 135 -5.54 11.62 -1.66
C TYR A 135 -5.07 11.80 -3.11
N PHE A 136 -5.55 12.83 -3.82
CA PHE A 136 -5.14 13.08 -5.21
C PHE A 136 -3.65 13.43 -5.33
N MET A 137 -3.07 14.11 -4.33
CA MET A 137 -1.62 14.32 -4.27
C MET A 137 -0.87 12.99 -4.15
N GLY A 138 -1.32 12.09 -3.27
CA GLY A 138 -0.75 10.75 -3.12
C GLY A 138 -0.85 9.92 -4.40
N LEU A 139 -2.04 9.92 -5.03
CA LEU A 139 -2.29 9.26 -6.30
C LEU A 139 -1.39 9.80 -7.41
N TYR A 140 -1.22 11.12 -7.49
CA TYR A 140 -0.30 11.73 -8.45
C TYR A 140 1.12 11.19 -8.29
N PHE A 141 1.66 11.13 -7.07
CA PHE A 141 3.00 10.58 -6.85
C PHE A 141 3.10 9.11 -7.28
N HIS A 142 2.06 8.31 -7.01
CA HIS A 142 2.04 6.91 -7.40
C HIS A 142 2.03 6.74 -8.94
N LEU A 143 1.15 7.46 -9.62
CA LEU A 143 1.02 7.40 -11.08
C LEU A 143 2.24 8.01 -11.79
N ALA A 144 2.76 9.12 -11.28
CA ALA A 144 3.96 9.75 -11.83
C ALA A 144 5.16 8.80 -11.77
N ARG A 145 5.33 8.04 -10.68
CA ARG A 145 6.35 6.98 -10.59
C ARG A 145 6.11 5.87 -11.62
N HIS A 146 4.89 5.35 -11.73
CA HIS A 146 4.55 4.31 -12.71
C HIS A 146 4.91 4.75 -14.14
N PHE A 147 4.41 5.91 -14.57
CA PHE A 147 4.68 6.43 -15.91
C PHE A 147 6.16 6.76 -16.13
N HIS A 148 6.88 7.18 -15.09
CA HIS A 148 8.31 7.39 -15.15
C HIS A 148 9.07 6.09 -15.39
N LEU A 149 8.79 5.03 -14.62
CA LEU A 149 9.40 3.70 -14.78
C LEU A 149 9.09 3.13 -16.16
N LYS A 150 7.82 3.18 -16.58
CA LYS A 150 7.38 2.74 -17.92
C LYS A 150 8.17 3.43 -19.05
N LYS A 151 8.46 4.73 -18.90
CA LYS A 151 9.25 5.50 -19.87
C LYS A 151 10.73 5.09 -19.86
N LEU A 152 11.30 4.75 -18.71
CA LEU A 152 12.68 4.28 -18.60
C LEU A 152 12.84 2.90 -19.25
N GLU A 153 11.89 1.99 -19.05
CA GLU A 153 11.92 0.67 -19.68
C GLU A 153 11.78 0.72 -21.20
N ALA A 154 10.94 1.64 -21.72
CA ALA A 154 10.71 1.80 -23.17
C ALA A 154 11.89 2.42 -23.96
N ARG A 155 12.92 2.95 -23.28
CA ARG A 155 14.10 3.59 -23.89
C ARG A 155 15.31 2.67 -23.83
#